data_AF-A0A352FBG5-F1
#
_entry.id   AF-A0A352FBG5-F1
#
_cell.length_a   1.000
_cell.length_b   1.000
_cell.length_c   1.000
_cell.angle_alpha   90.00
_cell.angle_beta   90.00
_cell.angle_gamma   90.00
#
_symmetry.space_group_name_H-M   'P 1'
#
loop_
_entity.id
_entity.type
_entity.pdbx_description
1 polymer ?
#
loop_
_entity_poly.entity_id
_entity_poly.type
_entity_poly.pdbx_seq_one_letter_code
_entity_poly.pdbx_strand_id
1 'polypeptide(L)'
;MNRKLRSLIIVLASFFGLWILACVLFQLARPQTRWNWDKINSDNLSFPKDFRWGVATAAHQVEGHNTNNQWYLWEQTVDSTGTPMVAGGQKSGRACDHWNLYPYDIQLMKEL
;
A
#
# COMPACT_ATOMS: atom_id res chain seq x y z
N MET A 1 7.09 42.60 -16.48
CA MET A 1 7.86 41.52 -15.81
C MET A 1 9.36 41.84 -15.90
N ASN A 2 10.04 42.03 -14.75
CA ASN A 2 11.47 42.37 -14.70
C ASN A 2 12.35 41.22 -15.25
N ARG A 3 13.49 41.54 -15.89
CA ARG A 3 14.49 40.58 -16.38
C ARG A 3 14.84 39.51 -15.34
N LYS A 4 15.02 39.89 -14.07
CA LYS A 4 15.29 38.94 -12.97
C LYS A 4 14.17 37.91 -12.79
N LEU A 5 12.91 38.35 -12.86
CA LEU A 5 11.74 37.48 -12.74
C LEU A 5 11.59 36.55 -13.96
N ARG A 6 11.90 37.03 -15.17
CA ARG A 6 11.94 36.18 -16.38
C ARG A 6 13.01 35.09 -16.28
N SER A 7 14.22 35.46 -15.89
CA SER A 7 15.32 34.51 -15.71
C SER A 7 15.00 33.46 -14.64
N LEU A 8 14.38 33.87 -13.53
CA LEU A 8 13.96 32.94 -12.47
C LEU A 8 12.93 31.92 -12.96
N ILE A 9 11.90 32.37 -13.70
CA ILE A 9 10.87 31.49 -14.26
C ILE A 9 11.49 30.47 -15.23
N ILE A 10 12.42 30.91 -16.08
CA ILE A 10 13.10 30.02 -17.03
C ILE A 10 13.89 28.94 -16.28
N VAL A 11 14.65 29.32 -15.26
CA VAL A 11 15.43 28.35 -14.46
C VAL A 11 14.51 27.34 -13.78
N LEU A 12 13.43 27.79 -13.12
CA LEU A 12 12.47 26.89 -12.47
C LEU A 12 11.78 25.95 -13.47
N ALA A 13 11.38 26.45 -14.64
CA ALA A 13 10.80 25.65 -15.70
C ALA A 13 11.79 24.61 -16.25
N SER A 14 13.07 24.97 -16.39
CA SER A 14 14.13 24.04 -16.78
C SER A 14 14.34 22.93 -15.75
N PHE A 15 14.37 23.26 -14.44
CA PHE A 15 14.45 22.25 -13.39
C PHE A 15 13.26 21.31 -13.39
N PHE A 16 12.04 21.84 -13.55
CA PHE A 16 10.82 21.02 -13.63
C PHE A 16 10.82 20.13 -14.87
N GLY A 17 11.25 20.64 -16.03
CA GLY A 17 11.40 19.87 -17.27
C GLY A 17 12.44 18.75 -17.15
N LEU A 18 13.60 19.03 -16.54
CA LEU A 18 14.62 18.02 -16.25
C LEU A 18 14.12 16.96 -15.27
N TRP A 19 13.33 17.35 -14.26
CA TRP A 19 12.71 16.41 -13.32
C TRP A 19 11.70 15.50 -14.01
N ILE A 20 10.81 16.03 -14.86
CA ILE A 20 9.89 15.22 -15.67
C ILE A 20 10.68 14.26 -16.57
N LEU A 21 11.71 14.76 -17.27
CA LEU A 21 12.54 13.93 -18.12
C LEU A 21 13.18 12.78 -17.34
N ALA A 22 13.72 13.06 -16.15
CA ALA A 22 14.28 12.03 -15.28
C ALA A 22 13.22 10.99 -14.86
N CYS A 23 12.03 11.43 -14.45
CA CYS A 23 10.92 10.53 -14.11
C CYS A 23 10.53 9.63 -15.29
N VAL A 24 10.40 10.19 -16.50
CA VAL A 24 10.10 9.44 -17.72
C VAL A 24 11.21 8.45 -18.04
N LEU A 25 12.48 8.88 -17.99
CA LEU A 25 13.64 8.01 -18.21
C LEU A 25 13.67 6.86 -17.21
N PHE A 26 13.42 7.11 -15.92
CA PHE A 26 13.35 6.06 -14.91
C PHE A 26 12.19 5.11 -15.16
N GLN A 27 11.01 5.60 -15.54
CA GLN A 27 9.85 4.77 -15.82
C GLN A 27 10.04 3.89 -17.06
N LEU A 28 10.76 4.40 -18.08
CA LEU A 28 11.11 3.63 -19.28
C LEU A 28 12.27 2.65 -19.03
N ALA A 29 13.25 3.01 -18.20
CA ALA A 29 14.39 2.16 -17.87
C ALA A 29 14.06 1.07 -16.83
N ARG A 30 12.98 1.26 -16.07
CA ARG A 30 12.47 0.36 -15.02
C ARG A 30 10.95 0.21 -15.14
N PRO A 31 10.45 -0.33 -16.26
CA PRO A 31 9.02 -0.57 -16.40
C PRO A 31 8.56 -1.51 -15.28
N GLN A 32 7.41 -1.22 -14.67
CA GLN A 32 6.83 -2.15 -13.71
C GLN A 32 6.58 -3.49 -14.38
N THR A 33 6.95 -4.58 -13.72
CA THR A 33 6.59 -5.92 -14.15
C THR A 33 5.07 -6.04 -14.10
N ARG A 34 4.42 -5.97 -15.26
CA ARG A 34 2.98 -6.20 -15.40
C ARG A 34 2.79 -7.44 -16.25
N TRP A 35 2.01 -8.37 -15.73
CA TRP A 35 1.54 -9.51 -16.50
C TRP A 35 0.69 -9.00 -17.66
N ASN A 36 1.06 -9.37 -18.88
CA ASN A 36 0.21 -9.16 -20.03
C ASN A 36 -0.71 -10.38 -20.14
N TRP A 37 -1.90 -10.26 -19.57
CA TRP A 37 -2.87 -11.36 -19.53
C TRP A 37 -3.29 -11.83 -20.92
N ASP A 38 -3.23 -10.97 -21.95
CA ASP A 38 -3.51 -11.35 -23.35
C ASP A 38 -2.45 -12.30 -23.93
N LYS A 39 -1.25 -12.36 -23.32
CA LYS A 39 -0.12 -13.19 -23.75
C LYS A 39 0.06 -14.46 -22.91
N ILE A 40 -0.65 -14.58 -21.79
CA ILE A 40 -0.50 -15.69 -20.86
C ILE A 40 -1.64 -16.67 -21.11
N ASN A 41 -1.33 -17.82 -21.73
CA ASN A 41 -2.27 -18.93 -21.77
C ASN A 41 -2.27 -19.61 -20.38
N SER A 42 -3.41 -19.60 -19.71
CA SER A 42 -3.60 -20.23 -18.39
C SER A 42 -4.38 -21.54 -18.44
N ASP A 43 -4.81 -21.98 -19.63
CA ASP A 43 -5.70 -23.13 -19.83
C ASP A 43 -5.08 -24.45 -19.33
N ASN A 44 -3.75 -24.54 -19.33
CA ASN A 44 -3.00 -25.73 -18.90
C ASN A 44 -2.26 -25.54 -17.55
N LEU A 45 -2.53 -24.46 -16.81
CA LEU A 45 -1.97 -24.27 -15.48
C LEU A 45 -2.78 -25.09 -14.47
N SER A 46 -2.13 -26.07 -13.86
CA SER A 46 -2.69 -26.82 -12.73
C SER A 46 -1.73 -26.76 -11.55
N PHE A 47 -2.29 -26.64 -10.35
CA PHE A 47 -1.55 -26.77 -9.12
C PHE A 47 -1.55 -28.24 -8.67
N PRO A 48 -0.53 -28.69 -7.91
CA PRO A 48 -0.57 -30.01 -7.29
C PRO A 48 -1.87 -30.23 -6.53
N LYS A 49 -2.36 -31.48 -6.49
CA LYS A 49 -3.64 -31.83 -5.84
C LYS A 49 -3.76 -31.31 -4.39
N ASP A 50 -2.63 -31.27 -3.68
CA ASP A 50 -2.58 -30.88 -2.28
C ASP A 50 -2.14 -29.42 -2.07
N PHE A 51 -2.05 -28.63 -3.16
CA PHE A 51 -1.81 -27.21 -3.06
C PHE A 51 -2.96 -26.51 -2.33
N ARG A 52 -2.62 -25.63 -1.39
CA ARG A 52 -3.60 -24.89 -0.59
C ARG A 52 -3.57 -23.42 -1.00
N TRP A 53 -4.67 -22.96 -1.59
CA TRP A 53 -4.98 -21.55 -1.70
C TRP A 53 -5.67 -21.09 -0.44
N GLY A 54 -5.35 -19.87 -0.01
CA GLY A 54 -5.96 -19.29 1.17
C GLY A 54 -5.59 -17.83 1.27
N VAL A 55 -6.05 -17.24 2.37
CA VAL A 55 -5.77 -15.86 2.74
C VAL A 55 -5.17 -15.85 4.14
N ALA A 56 -4.47 -14.76 4.48
CA ALA A 56 -3.88 -14.56 5.79
C ALA A 56 -4.18 -13.14 6.27
N THR A 57 -4.42 -13.02 7.57
CA THR A 57 -4.66 -11.74 8.27
C THR A 57 -3.82 -11.72 9.54
N ALA A 58 -3.70 -10.55 10.19
CA ALA A 58 -3.13 -10.43 11.53
C ALA A 58 -4.15 -9.83 12.49
N ALA A 59 -4.19 -10.34 13.72
CA ALA A 59 -5.16 -9.95 14.76
C ALA A 59 -5.34 -8.43 14.86
N HIS A 60 -4.22 -7.70 15.02
CA HIS A 60 -4.23 -6.24 15.19
C HIS A 60 -4.87 -5.49 14.00
N GLN A 61 -4.79 -6.06 12.78
CA GLN A 61 -5.31 -5.44 11.56
C GLN A 61 -6.81 -5.66 11.36
N VAL A 62 -7.39 -6.73 11.90
CA VAL A 62 -8.77 -7.14 11.53
C VAL A 62 -9.72 -7.37 12.71
N GLU A 63 -9.25 -7.85 13.86
CA GLU A 63 -10.13 -8.29 14.97
C GLU A 63 -10.94 -7.15 15.57
N GLY A 64 -10.28 -6.02 15.83
CA GLY A 64 -10.87 -4.86 16.50
C GLY A 64 -10.70 -4.89 18.02
N HIS A 65 -10.61 -3.71 18.61
CA HIS A 65 -10.45 -3.47 20.06
C HIS A 65 -9.26 -4.20 20.70
N ASN A 66 -8.19 -4.35 19.93
CA ASN A 66 -7.01 -5.14 20.27
C ASN A 66 -6.09 -4.48 21.31
N THR A 67 -6.65 -4.02 22.43
CA THR A 67 -5.99 -3.17 23.45
C THR A 67 -4.92 -3.89 24.29
N ASN A 68 -4.94 -5.23 24.31
CA ASN A 68 -4.00 -6.04 25.06
C ASN A 68 -2.89 -6.65 24.16
N ASN A 69 -2.26 -5.85 23.31
CA ASN A 69 -1.09 -6.27 22.53
C ASN A 69 -0.06 -5.16 22.38
N GLN A 70 1.16 -5.52 21.97
CA GLN A 70 2.27 -4.56 21.83
C GLN A 70 2.06 -3.57 20.67
N TRP A 71 1.34 -3.97 19.63
CA TRP A 71 1.03 -3.11 18.49
C TRP A 71 0.08 -1.95 18.87
N TYR A 72 -0.85 -2.20 19.79
CA TYR A 72 -1.74 -1.20 20.39
C TYR A 72 -0.95 -0.21 21.22
N LEU A 73 0.09 -0.65 21.93
CA LEU A 73 0.97 0.29 22.63
C LEU A 73 1.77 1.11 21.62
N TRP A 74 2.32 0.46 20.60
CA TRP A 74 3.14 1.10 19.58
C TRP A 74 2.38 2.14 18.74
N GLU A 75 1.14 1.87 18.35
CA GLU A 75 0.33 2.81 17.55
C GLU A 75 0.02 4.14 18.27
N GLN A 76 0.15 4.16 19.60
CA GLN A 76 -0.06 5.36 20.43
C GLN A 76 1.21 6.21 20.56
N THR A 77 2.36 5.69 20.11
CA THR A 77 3.65 6.37 20.26
C THR A 77 3.93 7.36 19.14
N VAL A 78 4.87 8.26 19.39
CA VAL A 78 5.41 9.24 18.44
C VAL A 78 6.91 9.05 18.33
N ASP A 79 7.50 9.48 17.21
CA ASP A 79 8.94 9.52 17.03
C ASP A 79 9.59 10.70 17.80
N SER A 80 10.91 10.87 17.64
CA SER A 80 11.68 11.95 18.28
C SER A 80 11.26 13.37 17.86
N THR A 81 10.52 13.51 16.77
CA THR A 81 10.00 14.79 16.25
C THR A 81 8.58 15.08 16.72
N GLY A 82 7.96 14.14 17.45
CA GLY A 82 6.56 14.20 17.84
C GLY A 82 5.59 13.75 16.73
N THR A 83 6.10 13.16 15.65
CA THR A 83 5.27 12.63 14.57
C THR A 83 4.71 11.26 14.98
N PRO A 84 3.40 10.99 14.83
CA PRO A 84 2.82 9.68 15.15
C PRO A 84 3.50 8.53 14.38
N MET A 85 3.74 7.41 15.07
CA MET A 85 4.34 6.22 14.44
C MET A 85 3.45 5.59 13.37
N VAL A 86 2.13 5.79 13.47
CA VAL A 86 1.16 5.42 12.44
C VAL A 86 0.81 6.65 11.61
N ALA A 87 0.79 6.48 10.29
CA ALA A 87 0.45 7.55 9.36
C ALA A 87 -0.87 8.24 9.74
N GLY A 88 -0.84 9.56 9.87
CA GLY A 88 -2.00 10.36 10.27
C GLY A 88 -2.51 10.11 11.69
N GLY A 89 -1.74 9.44 12.54
CA GLY A 89 -2.16 9.09 13.91
C GLY A 89 -3.33 8.12 13.96
N GLN A 90 -3.53 7.32 12.90
CA GLN A 90 -4.57 6.30 12.87
C GLN A 90 -4.34 5.24 13.93
N LYS A 91 -5.43 4.61 14.36
CA LYS A 91 -5.45 3.52 15.34
C LYS A 91 -6.27 2.38 14.78
N SER A 92 -5.89 1.14 15.11
CA SER A 92 -6.63 -0.07 14.74
C SER A 92 -8.11 0.03 15.10
N GLY A 93 -8.43 0.54 16.30
CA GLY A 93 -9.80 0.81 16.73
C GLY A 93 -10.68 -0.41 16.55
N ARG A 94 -11.82 -0.27 15.84
CA ARG A 94 -12.70 -1.41 15.51
C ARG A 94 -12.19 -2.27 14.35
N ALA A 95 -11.22 -1.81 13.56
CA ALA A 95 -10.70 -2.50 12.39
C ALA A 95 -11.85 -2.99 11.47
N CYS A 96 -11.80 -4.26 11.03
CA CYS A 96 -12.87 -4.93 10.28
C CYS A 96 -13.91 -5.59 11.20
N ASP A 97 -13.77 -5.48 12.53
CA ASP A 97 -14.62 -6.14 13.52
C ASP A 97 -14.64 -7.68 13.39
N HIS A 98 -13.55 -8.25 12.89
CA HIS A 98 -13.43 -9.69 12.64
C HIS A 98 -13.64 -10.51 13.92
N TRP A 99 -13.34 -9.97 15.10
CA TRP A 99 -13.61 -10.67 16.36
C TRP A 99 -15.09 -11.05 16.52
N ASN A 100 -15.99 -10.18 16.07
CA ASN A 100 -17.44 -10.41 16.14
C ASN A 100 -17.99 -10.98 14.83
N LEU A 101 -17.34 -10.72 13.69
CA LEU A 101 -17.79 -11.09 12.36
C LEU A 101 -17.10 -12.31 11.75
N TYR A 102 -16.17 -12.96 12.46
CA TYR A 102 -15.43 -14.11 11.93
C TYR A 102 -16.31 -15.20 11.31
N PRO A 103 -17.53 -15.54 11.82
CA PRO A 103 -18.36 -16.55 11.18
C PRO A 103 -18.81 -16.13 9.78
N TYR A 104 -19.10 -14.83 9.60
CA TYR A 104 -19.47 -14.25 8.31
C TYR A 104 -18.27 -14.15 7.38
N ASP A 105 -17.11 -13.74 7.89
CA ASP A 105 -15.88 -13.66 7.08
C ASP A 105 -15.44 -15.06 6.58
N ILE A 106 -15.61 -16.10 7.40
CA ILE A 106 -15.39 -17.50 6.97
C ILE A 106 -16.38 -17.91 5.88
N GLN A 107 -17.64 -17.48 5.98
CA GLN A 107 -18.63 -17.75 4.95
C GLN A 107 -18.24 -17.06 3.63
N LEU A 108 -17.85 -15.78 3.67
CA LEU A 108 -17.39 -15.06 2.48
C LEU A 108 -16.19 -15.75 1.83
N MET A 109 -15.20 -16.21 2.61
CA MET A 109 -14.05 -16.95 2.08
C MET A 109 -14.43 -18.23 1.34
N LYS A 110 -15.55 -18.87 1.72
CA LYS A 110 -16.06 -20.08 1.06
C LYS A 110 -16.80 -19.76 -0.25
N GLU A 111 -17.31 -18.55 -0.40
CA GLU A 111 -18.10 -18.11 -1.55
C GLU A 111 -17.23 -17.49 -2.68
N LEU A 112 -15.93 -17.30 -2.42
CA LEU A 112 -14.92 -16.88 -3.41
C LEU A 112 -14.53 -18.01 -4.37
#